data_AF-A0A958PAR3-F1
#
_entry.id   AF-A0A958PAR3-F1
#
_cell.length_a   1.000
_cell.length_b   1.000
_cell.length_c   1.000
_cell.angle_alpha   90.00
_cell.angle_beta   90.00
_cell.angle_gamma   90.00
#
_symmetry.space_group_name_H-M   'P 1'
#
loop_
_entity.id
_entity.type
_entity.pdbx_description
1 polymer ?
#
loop_
_entity_poly.entity_id
_entity_poly.type
_entity_poly.pdbx_seq_one_letter_code
_entity_poly.pdbx_strand_id
1 'polypeptide(L)'
;VDARIEALVTFDLSEQPDGDTDLSSKDITLQSITIPTAIGAVTLPTLKFSKLNLKGRMNDSRLYIEELELGGPSDPLQLKVKGDSGFYFKQGRGASPVVVENFKIKIQLDVSSEMQSSLYFISLLDEFKKNGTQGNSRYLFRVSGRNLQNPDISDLSSF
;
A
#
# COMPACT_ATOMS: atom_id res chain seq x y z
N VAL A 1 16.50 11.65 -42.34
CA VAL A 1 17.29 11.91 -41.11
C VAL A 1 16.38 11.53 -39.96
N ASP A 2 16.67 10.40 -39.32
CA ASP A 2 15.83 9.77 -38.31
C ASP A 2 16.41 10.16 -36.94
N ALA A 3 15.69 11.01 -36.19
CA ALA A 3 16.14 11.49 -34.89
C ALA A 3 15.45 10.67 -33.80
N ARG A 4 16.16 9.65 -33.29
CA ARG A 4 15.81 9.03 -32.00
C ARG A 4 16.27 9.94 -30.87
N ILE A 5 15.33 10.40 -30.06
CA ILE A 5 15.64 11.03 -28.77
C ILE A 5 15.65 9.92 -27.73
N GLU A 6 16.84 9.45 -27.37
CA GLU A 6 17.05 8.67 -26.16
C GLU A 6 17.19 9.65 -24.99
N ALA A 7 16.08 9.91 -24.30
CA ALA A 7 16.11 10.66 -23.05
C ALA A 7 16.68 9.75 -21.96
N LEU A 8 17.98 9.88 -21.71
CA LEU A 8 18.64 9.26 -20.56
C LEU A 8 18.22 10.06 -19.31
N VAL A 9 17.14 9.62 -18.66
CA VAL A 9 16.70 10.22 -17.39
C VAL A 9 17.61 9.69 -16.29
N THR A 10 18.70 10.42 -16.03
CA THR A 10 19.57 10.18 -14.87
C THR A 10 18.88 10.77 -13.64
N PHE A 11 18.25 9.93 -12.82
CA PHE A 11 17.82 10.33 -11.49
C PHE A 11 19.06 10.45 -10.61
N ASP A 12 19.42 11.69 -10.25
CA ASP A 12 20.41 11.89 -9.21
C ASP A 12 19.75 11.61 -7.86
N LEU A 13 20.06 10.44 -7.29
CA LEU A 13 19.62 10.02 -5.95
C LEU A 13 20.56 10.56 -4.85
N SER A 14 21.39 11.56 -5.16
CA SER A 14 22.28 12.20 -4.20
C SER A 14 21.53 13.01 -3.15
N GLU A 15 20.40 13.62 -3.54
CA GLU A 15 19.49 14.36 -2.68
C GLU A 15 18.18 13.59 -2.49
N GLN A 16 17.59 13.69 -1.30
CA GLN A 16 16.28 13.10 -1.04
C GLN A 16 15.22 13.91 -1.79
N PRO A 17 14.31 13.26 -2.54
CA PRO A 17 13.29 13.99 -3.26
C PRO A 17 12.29 14.61 -2.28
N ASP A 18 12.10 15.92 -2.39
CA ASP A 18 10.98 16.62 -1.76
C ASP A 18 9.92 16.89 -2.83
N GLY A 19 8.65 16.72 -2.49
CA GLY A 19 7.57 17.01 -3.43
C GLY A 19 6.21 16.43 -3.04
N ASP A 20 5.18 16.99 -3.65
CA ASP A 20 3.81 16.51 -3.54
C ASP A 20 3.50 15.55 -4.70
N THR A 21 2.69 14.53 -4.42
CA THR A 21 2.19 13.57 -5.39
C THR A 21 0.67 13.54 -5.32
N ASP A 22 0.01 13.78 -6.45
CA ASP A 22 -1.43 13.55 -6.63
C ASP A 22 -1.59 12.68 -7.87
N LEU A 23 -1.99 11.42 -7.67
CA LEU A 23 -2.20 10.44 -8.71
C LEU A 23 -3.64 9.92 -8.61
N SER A 24 -4.34 9.96 -9.74
CA SER A 24 -5.65 9.32 -9.88
C SER A 24 -5.69 8.45 -11.11
N SER A 25 -6.35 7.30 -11.01
CA SER A 25 -6.53 6.36 -12.11
C SER A 25 -7.86 5.63 -11.98
N LYS A 26 -8.36 5.13 -13.12
CA LYS A 26 -9.62 4.39 -13.24
C LYS A 26 -9.34 3.05 -13.89
N ASP A 27 -10.21 2.08 -13.61
CA ASP A 27 -10.22 0.76 -14.27
C ASP A 27 -8.88 0.01 -14.16
N ILE A 28 -8.39 -0.14 -12.93
CA ILE A 28 -7.11 -0.78 -12.63
C ILE A 28 -7.31 -2.27 -12.50
N THR A 29 -6.43 -3.04 -13.14
CA THR A 29 -6.39 -4.49 -12.99
C THR A 29 -5.07 -4.89 -12.34
N LEU A 30 -5.15 -5.39 -11.10
CA LEU A 30 -4.05 -6.09 -10.47
C LEU A 30 -4.10 -7.54 -10.92
N GLN A 31 -3.05 -7.98 -11.61
CA GLN A 31 -2.91 -9.38 -12.00
C GLN A 31 -2.75 -10.25 -10.75
N SER A 32 -3.09 -11.53 -10.86
CA SER A 32 -2.84 -12.48 -9.79
C SER A 32 -1.34 -12.52 -9.46
N ILE A 33 -1.02 -12.35 -8.18
CA ILE A 33 0.34 -12.44 -7.67
C ILE A 33 0.42 -13.46 -6.53
N THR A 34 1.50 -14.22 -6.50
CA THR A 34 1.80 -15.13 -5.39
C THR A 34 2.86 -14.48 -4.52
N ILE A 35 2.50 -14.17 -3.28
CA ILE A 35 3.38 -13.56 -2.29
C ILE A 35 3.92 -14.69 -1.39
N PRO A 36 5.23 -14.99 -1.42
CA PRO A 36 5.81 -15.91 -0.46
C PRO A 36 5.76 -15.28 0.94
N THR A 37 5.12 -15.94 1.90
CA THR A 37 5.08 -15.50 3.30
C THR A 37 5.65 -16.60 4.21
N ALA A 38 5.98 -16.24 5.45
CA ALA A 38 6.55 -17.18 6.43
C ALA A 38 5.61 -18.35 6.77
N ILE A 39 4.30 -18.18 6.57
CA ILE A 39 3.26 -19.19 6.85
C ILE A 39 2.81 -19.95 5.59
N GLY A 40 3.45 -19.71 4.45
CA GLY A 40 3.10 -20.30 3.16
C GLY A 40 2.95 -19.25 2.06
N ALA A 41 2.85 -19.70 0.81
CA ALA A 41 2.58 -18.80 -0.30
C ALA A 41 1.11 -18.34 -0.25
N VAL A 42 0.89 -17.02 -0.27
CA VAL A 42 -0.43 -16.42 -0.35
C VAL A 42 -0.65 -15.96 -1.79
N THR A 43 -1.63 -16.55 -2.46
CA THR A 43 -2.00 -16.15 -3.83
C THR A 43 -3.14 -15.15 -3.77
N LEU A 44 -2.89 -13.95 -4.31
CA LEU A 44 -3.92 -12.96 -4.57
C LEU A 44 -4.54 -13.25 -5.94
N PRO A 45 -5.88 -13.31 -6.07
CA PRO A 45 -6.53 -13.44 -7.37
C PRO A 45 -6.34 -12.17 -8.20
N THR A 46 -6.69 -12.23 -9.48
CA THR A 46 -6.79 -11.00 -10.29
C THR A 46 -7.90 -10.12 -9.71
N LEU A 47 -7.56 -8.87 -9.38
CA LEU A 47 -8.47 -7.90 -8.79
C LEU A 47 -8.68 -6.74 -9.74
N LYS A 48 -9.94 -6.33 -9.91
CA LYS A 48 -10.32 -5.16 -10.70
C LYS A 48 -10.84 -4.09 -9.77
N PHE A 49 -10.33 -2.88 -9.93
CA PHE A 49 -10.73 -1.71 -9.15
C PHE A 49 -11.18 -0.61 -10.09
N SER A 50 -12.31 0.00 -9.75
CA SER A 50 -12.86 1.14 -10.49
C SER A 50 -12.02 2.41 -10.33
N LYS A 51 -11.27 2.55 -9.21
CA LYS A 51 -10.44 3.72 -8.94
C LYS A 51 -9.19 3.43 -8.11
N LEU A 52 -8.17 4.25 -8.32
CA LEU A 52 -7.08 4.52 -7.37
C LEU A 52 -6.95 6.03 -7.22
N ASN A 53 -6.90 6.50 -5.99
CA ASN A 53 -6.50 7.85 -5.64
C ASN A 53 -5.31 7.74 -4.69
N LEU A 54 -4.24 8.48 -4.96
CA LEU A 54 -3.07 8.58 -4.10
C LEU A 54 -2.70 10.06 -3.98
N LYS A 55 -2.73 10.55 -2.75
CA LYS A 55 -2.17 11.82 -2.33
C LYS A 55 -1.09 11.57 -1.30
N GLY A 56 0.09 12.08 -1.58
CA GLY A 56 1.20 11.96 -0.68
C GLY A 56 2.15 13.14 -0.82
N ARG A 57 3.01 13.26 0.17
CA ARG A 57 4.03 14.29 0.23
C ARG A 57 5.31 13.67 0.74
N MET A 58 6.43 14.03 0.13
CA MET A 58 7.75 13.71 0.64
C MET A 58 8.45 14.98 1.07
N ASN A 59 8.96 14.96 2.30
CA ASN A 59 9.73 16.06 2.88
C ASN A 59 10.68 15.48 3.91
N ASP A 60 11.97 15.87 3.84
CA ASP A 60 12.97 15.55 4.87
C ASP A 60 13.08 14.04 5.13
N SER A 61 13.24 13.26 4.07
CA SER A 61 13.32 11.78 4.14
C SER A 61 12.11 11.12 4.78
N ARG A 62 10.95 11.78 4.78
CA ARG A 62 9.70 11.22 5.28
C ARG A 62 8.63 11.29 4.21
N LEU A 63 8.08 10.12 3.90
CA LEU A 63 6.90 9.95 3.07
C LEU A 63 5.66 10.06 3.95
N TYR A 64 4.76 10.98 3.60
CA TYR A 64 3.43 11.12 4.17
C TYR A 64 2.41 10.62 3.15
N ILE A 65 1.67 9.58 3.50
CA ILE A 65 0.50 9.10 2.75
C ILE A 65 -0.71 9.81 3.35
N GLU A 66 -1.11 10.90 2.71
CA GLU A 66 -2.26 11.70 3.14
C GLU A 66 -3.57 10.99 2.82
N GLU A 67 -3.61 10.34 1.65
CA GLU A 67 -4.72 9.53 1.19
C GLU A 67 -4.23 8.50 0.19
N LEU A 68 -4.51 7.23 0.41
CA LEU A 68 -4.51 6.23 -0.64
C LEU A 68 -5.85 5.52 -0.56
N GLU A 69 -6.63 5.61 -1.63
CA GLU A 69 -7.88 4.86 -1.79
C GLU A 69 -7.77 3.98 -3.03
N LEU A 70 -7.99 2.69 -2.88
CA LEU A 70 -8.09 1.74 -3.97
C LEU A 70 -9.47 1.07 -3.91
N GLY A 71 -10.18 1.08 -5.03
CA GLY A 71 -11.55 0.57 -5.12
C GLY A 71 -12.63 1.60 -4.80
N GLY A 72 -13.78 1.46 -5.45
CA GLY A 72 -15.00 2.25 -5.26
C GLY A 72 -16.09 1.48 -4.51
N PRO A 73 -17.23 2.13 -4.19
CA PRO A 73 -18.29 1.52 -3.38
C PRO A 73 -18.88 0.21 -3.92
N SER A 74 -18.83 0.02 -5.24
CA SER A 74 -19.29 -1.19 -5.93
C SER A 74 -18.23 -2.29 -6.03
N ASP A 75 -16.99 -2.00 -5.64
CA ASP A 75 -15.89 -2.97 -5.79
C ASP A 75 -15.89 -3.94 -4.60
N PRO A 76 -15.58 -5.22 -4.85
CA PRO A 76 -15.60 -6.28 -3.83
C PRO A 76 -14.49 -6.14 -2.79
N LEU A 77 -13.47 -5.32 -3.08
CA LEU A 77 -12.37 -5.01 -2.20
C LEU A 77 -12.12 -3.50 -2.26
N GLN A 78 -12.11 -2.84 -1.11
CA GLN A 78 -11.75 -1.44 -0.99
C GLN A 78 -10.67 -1.29 0.08
N LEU A 79 -9.64 -0.52 -0.24
CA LEU A 79 -8.50 -0.28 0.64
C LEU A 79 -8.35 1.23 0.83
N LYS A 80 -8.26 1.66 2.09
CA LYS A 80 -7.81 3.01 2.45
C LYS A 80 -6.56 2.93 3.28
N VAL A 81 -5.56 3.73 2.93
CA VAL A 81 -4.29 3.83 3.65
C VAL A 81 -3.98 5.29 3.96
N LYS A 82 -3.53 5.55 5.18
CA LYS A 82 -2.99 6.83 5.64
C LYS A 82 -1.82 6.59 6.55
N GLY A 83 -0.84 7.47 6.59
CA GLY A 83 0.24 7.36 7.56
C GLY A 83 1.50 8.02 7.09
N ASP A 84 2.59 7.71 7.78
CA ASP A 84 3.90 8.23 7.46
C ASP A 84 4.97 7.15 7.62
N SER A 85 6.07 7.34 6.88
CA SER A 85 7.24 6.47 6.93
C SER A 85 8.49 7.30 6.74
N GLY A 86 9.51 7.06 7.56
CA GLY A 86 10.87 7.39 7.18
C GLY A 86 11.24 6.61 5.93
N PHE A 87 11.77 7.30 4.95
CA PHE A 87 12.14 6.78 3.66
C PHE A 87 13.41 7.50 3.20
N TYR A 88 14.51 6.76 3.11
CA TYR A 88 15.75 7.32 2.60
C TYR A 88 16.45 6.37 1.65
N PHE A 89 17.14 6.96 0.68
CA PHE A 89 17.95 6.22 -0.25
C PHE A 89 19.35 6.00 0.31
N LYS A 90 19.80 4.74 0.41
CA LYS A 90 21.19 4.42 0.78
C LYS A 90 22.08 4.55 -0.45
N GLN A 91 23.04 5.48 -0.41
CA GLN A 91 24.10 5.54 -1.41
C GLN A 91 25.09 4.39 -1.22
N GLY A 92 25.25 3.52 -2.22
CA GLY A 92 26.27 2.47 -2.22
C GLY A 92 26.03 1.35 -3.24
N ARG A 93 27.08 0.59 -3.57
CA ARG A 93 27.00 -0.66 -4.36
C ARG A 93 26.38 -1.78 -3.50
N GLY A 94 25.08 -1.70 -3.24
CA GLY A 94 24.34 -2.70 -2.46
C GLY A 94 22.94 -2.94 -3.03
N ALA A 95 22.39 -4.13 -2.78
CA ALA A 95 21.16 -4.64 -3.43
C ALA A 95 19.83 -4.01 -2.95
N SER A 96 19.87 -2.96 -2.14
CA SER A 96 18.65 -2.20 -1.80
C SER A 96 18.98 -0.74 -1.58
N PRO A 97 18.72 0.11 -2.59
CA PRO A 97 18.95 1.54 -2.49
C PRO A 97 17.90 2.23 -1.59
N VAL A 98 16.89 1.52 -1.08
CA VAL A 98 15.76 2.08 -0.33
C VAL A 98 15.71 1.50 1.07
N VAL A 99 15.54 2.37 2.07
CA VAL A 99 15.30 1.97 3.45
C VAL A 99 14.01 2.60 3.96
N VAL A 100 13.18 1.77 4.57
CA VAL A 100 11.95 2.14 5.26
C VAL A 100 12.19 2.07 6.76
N GLU A 101 11.99 3.17 7.47
CA GLU A 101 12.13 3.26 8.93
C GLU A 101 10.97 4.01 9.58
N ASN A 102 10.76 3.75 10.87
CA ASN A 102 9.84 4.52 11.72
C ASN A 102 8.49 4.80 11.06
N PHE A 103 7.83 3.76 10.57
CA PHE A 103 6.56 3.89 9.88
C PHE A 103 5.39 3.74 10.84
N LYS A 104 4.29 4.42 10.50
CA LYS A 104 3.00 4.34 11.18
C LYS A 104 1.90 4.45 10.15
N ILE A 105 1.39 3.31 9.72
CA ILE A 105 0.42 3.20 8.64
C ILE A 105 -0.91 2.71 9.21
N LYS A 106 -1.96 3.50 9.03
CA LYS A 106 -3.34 3.08 9.26
C LYS A 106 -3.89 2.46 7.99
N ILE A 107 -4.59 1.35 8.15
CA ILE A 107 -5.20 0.58 7.06
C ILE A 107 -6.67 0.35 7.42
N GLN A 108 -7.55 0.69 6.49
CA GLN A 108 -8.92 0.23 6.46
C GLN A 108 -9.10 -0.65 5.23
N LEU A 109 -9.59 -1.87 5.43
CA LEU A 109 -9.89 -2.81 4.37
C LEU A 109 -11.36 -3.21 4.46
N ASP A 110 -12.14 -2.91 3.43
CA ASP A 110 -13.52 -3.38 3.29
C ASP A 110 -13.55 -4.52 2.26
N VAL A 111 -14.09 -5.67 2.66
CA VAL A 111 -14.13 -6.89 1.85
C VAL A 111 -15.57 -7.38 1.74
N SER A 112 -16.06 -7.59 0.52
CA SER A 112 -17.39 -8.15 0.29
C SER A 112 -17.49 -9.59 0.79
N SER A 113 -18.70 -10.06 1.10
CA SER A 113 -18.91 -11.43 1.57
C SER A 113 -18.41 -12.46 0.55
N GLU A 114 -18.60 -12.19 -0.74
CA GLU A 114 -18.16 -13.05 -1.84
C GLU A 114 -16.63 -13.17 -1.87
N MET A 115 -15.93 -12.03 -1.69
CA MET A 115 -14.47 -11.96 -1.75
C MET A 115 -13.78 -12.54 -0.50
N GLN A 116 -14.46 -12.57 0.65
CA GLN A 116 -13.87 -13.14 1.88
C GLN A 116 -13.47 -14.61 1.70
N SER A 117 -14.26 -15.40 0.97
CA SER A 117 -13.96 -16.81 0.71
C SER A 117 -12.74 -17.05 -0.18
N SER A 118 -12.36 -16.08 -1.02
CA SER A 118 -11.22 -16.21 -1.94
C SER A 118 -9.91 -15.68 -1.35
N LEU A 119 -9.97 -14.90 -0.26
CA LEU A 119 -8.82 -14.28 0.39
C LEU A 119 -8.52 -14.97 1.72
N TYR A 120 -7.87 -16.14 1.67
CA TYR A 120 -7.58 -16.94 2.87
C TYR A 120 -6.82 -16.18 3.98
N PHE A 121 -5.96 -15.23 3.60
CA PHE A 121 -5.20 -14.42 4.55
C PHE A 121 -6.06 -13.46 5.38
N ILE A 122 -7.30 -13.19 4.98
CA ILE A 122 -8.21 -12.31 5.72
C ILE A 122 -8.53 -12.86 7.10
N SER A 123 -8.53 -14.19 7.26
CA SER A 123 -8.69 -14.84 8.58
C SER A 123 -7.60 -14.44 9.58
N LEU A 124 -6.41 -14.06 9.11
CA LEU A 124 -5.32 -13.56 9.96
C LEU A 124 -5.61 -12.16 10.51
N LEU A 125 -6.58 -11.45 9.93
CA LEU A 125 -6.98 -10.11 10.32
C LEU A 125 -8.26 -10.10 11.16
N ASP A 126 -8.81 -11.27 11.51
CA ASP A 126 -10.11 -11.37 12.19
C ASP A 126 -10.14 -10.62 13.53
N GLU A 127 -9.01 -10.51 14.23
CA GLU A 127 -8.91 -9.72 15.47
C GLU A 127 -9.14 -8.21 15.26
N PHE A 128 -8.90 -7.71 14.04
CA PHE A 128 -9.07 -6.31 13.64
C PHE A 128 -10.42 -6.05 12.96
N LYS A 129 -11.28 -7.08 12.90
CA LYS A 129 -12.59 -7.00 12.25
C LYS A 129 -13.53 -6.09 13.04
N LYS A 130 -14.20 -5.20 12.31
CA LYS A 130 -15.24 -4.27 12.76
C LYS A 130 -16.54 -4.58 12.03
N ASN A 131 -17.63 -4.04 12.57
CA ASN A 131 -18.92 -4.07 11.88
C ASN A 131 -18.80 -3.26 10.58
N GLY A 132 -18.89 -3.95 9.44
CA GLY A 132 -18.91 -3.33 8.12
C GLY A 132 -20.32 -2.90 7.72
N THR A 133 -20.45 -2.39 6.50
CA THR A 133 -21.72 -1.96 5.92
C THR A 133 -22.29 -3.10 5.06
N GLN A 134 -23.60 -3.38 5.14
CA GLN A 134 -24.31 -4.28 4.21
C GLN A 134 -23.64 -5.66 3.99
N GLY A 135 -23.35 -6.41 5.06
CA GLY A 135 -22.78 -7.78 4.95
C GLY A 135 -21.28 -7.83 4.64
N ASN A 136 -20.65 -6.70 4.31
CA ASN A 136 -19.21 -6.63 4.12
C ASN A 136 -18.49 -6.69 5.48
N SER A 137 -17.28 -7.27 5.47
CA SER A 137 -16.38 -7.21 6.62
C SER A 137 -15.45 -6.02 6.48
N ARG A 138 -15.31 -5.27 7.56
CA ARG A 138 -14.41 -4.12 7.64
C ARG A 138 -13.28 -4.43 8.60
N TYR A 139 -12.04 -4.23 8.20
CA TYR A 139 -10.85 -4.45 9.04
C TYR A 139 -10.16 -3.12 9.24
N LEU A 140 -9.89 -2.74 10.49
CA LEU A 140 -9.22 -1.49 10.86
C LEU A 140 -8.04 -1.78 11.76
N PHE A 141 -6.84 -1.50 11.26
CA PHE A 141 -5.62 -1.73 12.02
C PHE A 141 -4.53 -0.74 11.64
N ARG A 142 -3.57 -0.62 12.52
CA ARG A 142 -2.35 0.16 12.32
C ARG A 142 -1.18 -0.80 12.28
N VAL A 143 -0.32 -0.63 11.29
CA VAL A 143 0.98 -1.29 11.21
C VAL A 143 2.04 -0.23 11.53
N SER A 144 2.90 -0.48 12.50
CA SER A 144 3.97 0.44 12.86
C SER A 144 5.25 -0.29 13.21
N GLY A 145 6.41 0.36 13.06
CA GLY A 145 7.67 -0.30 13.36
C GLY A 145 8.88 0.54 13.02
N ARG A 146 10.04 0.10 13.53
CA ARG A 146 11.33 0.71 13.20
C ARG A 146 11.86 0.26 11.84
N ASN A 147 11.48 -0.94 11.40
CA ASN A 147 11.84 -1.54 10.12
C ASN A 147 10.78 -2.59 9.73
N LEU A 148 10.83 -3.07 8.49
CA LEU A 148 9.84 -4.02 7.95
C LEU A 148 9.97 -5.46 8.48
N GLN A 149 11.03 -5.80 9.22
CA GLN A 149 11.26 -7.19 9.65
C GLN A 149 10.34 -7.63 10.78
N ASN A 150 9.98 -6.72 11.68
CA ASN A 150 9.10 -7.02 12.80
C ASN A 150 8.12 -5.86 13.04
N PRO A 151 7.08 -5.73 12.19
CA PRO A 151 6.04 -4.74 12.38
C PRO A 151 5.19 -5.08 13.61
N ASP A 152 4.81 -4.06 14.37
CA ASP A 152 3.73 -4.10 15.34
C ASP A 152 2.39 -3.84 14.62
N ILE A 153 1.40 -4.70 14.86
CA ILE A 153 0.05 -4.55 14.32
C ILE A 153 -0.89 -4.33 15.51
N SER A 154 -1.61 -3.20 15.49
CA SER A 154 -2.51 -2.79 16.57
C SER A 154 -3.89 -2.42 16.04
N ASP A 155 -4.90 -2.64 16.86
CA ASP A 155 -6.29 -2.32 16.54
C ASP A 155 -6.54 -0.81 16.42
N LEU A 156 -7.51 -0.42 15.59
CA LEU A 156 -7.96 0.96 15.44
C LEU A 156 -9.45 1.10 15.71
N SER A 157 -9.82 2.07 16.55
CA SER A 157 -11.23 2.43 16.80
C SER A 157 -11.86 3.22 15.65
N SER A 158 -11.04 3.96 14.89
CA SER A 158 -11.46 4.79 13.76
C SER A 158 -10.28 5.07 12.83
N PHE A 159 -10.58 5.29 11.54
CA PHE A 159 -9.59 5.59 10.50
C PHE A 159 -9.19 7.08 10.51
#